data_AF-A0A537P5T4-F1
#
_entry.id   AF-A0A537P5T4-F1
#
_cell.length_a   1.000
_cell.length_b   1.000
_cell.length_c   1.000
_cell.angle_alpha   90.00
_cell.angle_beta   90.00
_cell.angle_gamma   90.00
#
_symmetry.space_group_name_H-M   'P 1'
#
loop_
_entity.id
_entity.type
_entity.pdbx_description
1 polymer ?
#
loop_
_entity_poly.entity_id
_entity_poly.type
_entity_poly.pdbx_seq_one_letter_code
_entity_poly.pdbx_strand_id
1 'polypeptide(L)'
;MLDAAIAAAMSDRCLPVALPERPKGRTIVVGAGKASAAMARAFEKAWKGPLEGLIVTRYGHDVPCEKIEIVEAAHPVPDDSGTKAAARMLAVVKGLATNDLVVALISGGGSALLSLPAPGISVEDKRAVSRALLKSGAPISDMNCVRKHLSAIKGGRLAAAAHPARVVSLVISDVPGD
;
A
#
# COMPACT_ATOMS: atom_id res chain seq x y z
N MET A 1 -26.88 9.79 11.98
CA MET A 1 -26.30 8.43 12.10
C MET A 1 -25.29 8.15 10.99
N LEU A 2 -25.65 8.38 9.72
CA LEU A 2 -24.74 8.24 8.58
C LEU A 2 -23.46 9.10 8.69
N ASP A 3 -23.58 10.40 8.99
CA ASP A 3 -22.41 11.29 9.08
C ASP A 3 -21.42 10.88 10.17
N ALA A 4 -21.94 10.38 11.30
CA ALA A 4 -21.11 9.87 12.39
C ALA A 4 -20.34 8.61 11.97
N ALA A 5 -20.99 7.71 11.22
CA ALA A 5 -20.35 6.51 10.69
C ALA A 5 -19.29 6.84 9.64
N ILE A 6 -19.57 7.76 8.72
CA ILE A 6 -18.59 8.27 7.73
C ILE A 6 -17.40 8.88 8.47
N ALA A 7 -17.68 9.76 9.44
CA ALA A 7 -16.64 10.45 10.20
C ALA A 7 -15.75 9.47 10.98
N ALA A 8 -16.31 8.41 11.55
CA ALA A 8 -15.56 7.36 12.24
C ALA A 8 -14.58 6.61 11.32
N ALA A 9 -14.89 6.52 10.01
CA ALA A 9 -14.03 5.89 9.01
C ALA A 9 -12.99 6.85 8.39
N MET A 10 -13.01 8.15 8.74
CA MET A 10 -12.05 9.12 8.21
C MET A 10 -10.66 8.88 8.82
N SER A 11 -9.63 8.93 7.97
CA SER A 11 -8.26 8.57 8.35
C SER A 11 -7.70 9.43 9.49
N ASP A 12 -8.08 10.71 9.55
CA ASP A 12 -7.69 11.64 10.61
C ASP A 12 -8.27 11.29 11.99
N ARG A 13 -9.37 10.55 12.04
CA ARG A 13 -9.98 10.09 13.29
C ARG A 13 -9.52 8.69 13.69
N CYS A 14 -9.44 7.76 12.74
CA CYS A 14 -9.17 6.36 13.06
C CYS A 14 -7.67 6.01 13.17
N LEU A 15 -6.76 6.70 12.48
CA LEU A 15 -5.33 6.39 12.57
C LEU A 15 -4.68 6.78 13.89
N PRO A 16 -4.94 7.97 14.49
CA PRO A 16 -4.27 8.36 15.73
C PRO A 16 -4.47 7.39 16.90
N VAL A 17 -5.62 6.71 16.93
CA VAL A 17 -5.95 5.72 17.98
C VAL A 17 -5.37 4.33 17.70
N ALA A 18 -4.90 4.06 16.48
CA ALA A 18 -4.39 2.77 16.04
C ALA A 18 -2.85 2.77 15.81
N LEU A 19 -2.15 3.83 16.21
CA LEU A 19 -0.71 3.96 15.98
C LEU A 19 0.06 2.88 16.74
N PRO A 20 1.05 2.23 16.10
CA PRO A 20 1.94 1.31 16.80
C PRO A 20 2.89 2.07 17.74
N GLU A 21 3.49 1.33 18.68
CA GLU A 21 4.59 1.85 19.47
C GLU A 21 5.79 2.21 18.59
N ARG A 22 6.48 3.29 18.97
CA ARG A 22 7.65 3.77 18.24
C ARG A 22 8.81 2.76 18.38
N PRO A 23 9.48 2.40 17.26
CA PRO A 23 10.68 1.58 17.31
C PRO A 23 11.88 2.31 17.94
N LYS A 24 12.90 1.55 18.32
CA LYS A 24 14.23 2.12 18.64
C LYS A 24 15.00 2.54 17.38
N GLY A 25 14.74 1.87 16.26
CA GLY A 25 15.32 2.16 14.95
C GLY A 25 14.46 3.10 14.10
N ARG A 26 14.51 2.90 12.79
CA ARG A 26 13.80 3.70 11.78
C ARG A 26 12.31 3.35 11.72
N THR A 27 11.51 4.32 11.32
CA THR A 27 10.09 4.13 10.97
C THR A 27 9.93 4.38 9.48
N ILE A 28 9.53 3.34 8.75
CA ILE A 28 9.33 3.35 7.31
C ILE A 28 7.83 3.23 7.02
N VAL A 29 7.23 4.25 6.40
CA VAL A 29 5.82 4.22 6.01
C VAL A 29 5.71 3.84 4.54
N VAL A 30 5.03 2.74 4.25
CA VAL A 30 4.73 2.31 2.88
C VAL A 30 3.24 2.09 2.70
N GLY A 31 2.74 2.06 1.48
CA GLY A 31 1.33 1.75 1.30
C GLY A 31 0.77 2.19 -0.04
N ALA A 32 -0.46 1.73 -0.31
CA ALA A 32 -1.18 2.14 -1.50
C ALA A 32 -2.69 1.96 -1.34
N GLY A 33 -3.42 2.78 -2.09
CA GLY A 33 -4.88 2.72 -2.20
C GLY A 33 -5.49 4.09 -2.42
N LYS A 34 -6.81 4.13 -2.62
CA LYS A 34 -7.56 5.37 -2.88
C LYS A 34 -7.47 6.36 -1.71
N ALA A 35 -7.37 5.86 -0.48
CA ALA A 35 -7.31 6.66 0.73
C ALA A 35 -5.89 6.75 1.31
N SER A 36 -4.89 6.09 0.73
CA SER A 36 -3.57 5.95 1.36
C SER A 36 -2.83 7.28 1.50
N ALA A 37 -3.05 8.26 0.61
CA ALA A 37 -2.47 9.59 0.74
C ALA A 37 -3.04 10.36 1.95
N ALA A 38 -4.36 10.30 2.16
CA ALA A 38 -4.99 10.88 3.35
C ALA A 38 -4.54 10.15 4.64
N MET A 39 -4.42 8.82 4.58
CA MET A 39 -3.85 8.01 5.66
C MET A 39 -2.42 8.43 5.98
N ALA A 40 -1.57 8.63 4.96
CA ALA A 40 -0.19 9.07 5.13
C ALA A 40 -0.11 10.41 5.86
N ARG A 41 -0.93 11.38 5.44
CA ARG A 41 -0.94 12.69 6.08
C ARG A 41 -1.44 12.63 7.53
N ALA A 42 -2.47 11.85 7.81
CA ALA A 42 -2.96 11.65 9.17
C ALA A 42 -1.90 10.97 10.06
N PHE A 43 -1.23 9.94 9.53
CA PHE A 43 -0.13 9.26 10.21
C PHE A 43 1.02 10.21 10.52
N GLU A 44 1.49 10.98 9.52
CA GLU A 44 2.59 11.94 9.66
C GLU A 44 2.31 13.01 10.73
N LYS A 45 1.08 13.52 10.80
CA LYS A 45 0.66 14.50 11.82
C LYS A 45 0.64 13.92 13.23
N ALA A 46 0.23 12.66 13.36
CA ALA A 46 0.07 12.02 14.67
C ALA A 46 1.37 11.37 15.18
N TRP A 47 2.31 11.05 14.29
CA TRP A 47 3.56 10.37 14.63
C TRP A 47 4.59 11.28 15.31
N LYS A 48 4.95 10.94 16.56
CA LYS A 48 5.92 11.71 17.37
C LYS A 48 7.34 11.17 17.20
N GLY A 49 7.88 11.28 15.98
CA GLY A 49 9.25 10.84 15.68
C GLY A 49 9.71 11.10 14.24
N PRO A 50 10.98 10.78 13.93
CA PRO A 50 11.44 10.70 12.56
C PRO A 50 10.72 9.56 11.84
N LEU A 51 10.38 9.81 10.59
CA LEU A 51 9.83 8.82 9.67
C LEU A 51 10.27 9.19 8.26
N GLU A 52 10.33 8.19 7.40
CA GLU A 52 10.44 8.33 5.95
C GLU A 52 9.40 7.42 5.31
N GLY A 53 8.98 7.69 4.08
CA GLY A 53 7.97 6.84 3.47
C GLY A 53 7.69 7.10 2.01
N LEU A 54 6.99 6.14 1.40
CA LEU A 54 6.54 6.16 0.03
C LEU A 54 5.12 5.60 -0.05
N ILE A 55 4.19 6.40 -0.54
CA ILE A 55 2.77 6.05 -0.65
C ILE A 55 2.32 6.22 -2.09
N VAL A 56 1.52 5.27 -2.58
CA VAL A 56 0.99 5.30 -3.94
C VAL A 56 -0.53 5.48 -3.94
N THR A 57 -1.01 6.55 -4.56
CA THR A 57 -2.45 6.87 -4.71
C THR A 57 -2.82 7.00 -6.20
N ARG A 58 -4.09 7.30 -6.49
CA ARG A 58 -4.57 7.55 -7.86
C ARG A 58 -4.23 8.98 -8.30
N TYR A 59 -4.12 9.20 -9.60
CA TYR A 59 -3.99 10.55 -10.17
C TYR A 59 -5.09 11.51 -9.71
N GLY A 60 -4.70 12.75 -9.37
CA GLY A 60 -5.57 13.79 -8.84
C GLY A 60 -6.01 13.56 -7.38
N HIS A 61 -5.33 12.67 -6.65
CA HIS A 61 -5.64 12.33 -5.26
C HIS A 61 -4.41 12.37 -4.37
N ASP A 62 -3.36 13.07 -4.79
CA ASP A 62 -2.25 13.40 -3.91
C ASP A 62 -2.74 14.24 -2.73
N VAL A 63 -2.03 14.08 -1.61
CA VAL A 63 -2.22 14.91 -0.42
C VAL A 63 -0.81 15.33 -0.06
N PRO A 64 -0.49 16.64 0.01
CA PRO A 64 0.85 17.07 0.38
C PRO A 64 1.28 16.35 1.66
N CYS A 65 2.54 15.98 1.80
CA CYS A 65 3.16 15.40 2.99
C CYS A 65 4.57 15.99 3.13
N GLU A 66 5.07 16.12 4.36
CA GLU A 66 6.38 16.72 4.61
C GLU A 66 7.53 15.72 4.53
N LYS A 67 7.28 14.48 4.98
CA LYS A 67 8.28 13.43 5.15
C LYS A 67 7.97 12.18 4.33
N ILE A 68 6.70 11.97 3.99
CA ILE A 68 6.25 10.84 3.17
C ILE A 68 6.11 11.31 1.72
N GLU A 69 6.81 10.66 0.80
CA GLU A 69 6.62 10.89 -0.62
C GLU A 69 5.29 10.29 -1.10
N ILE A 70 4.50 11.08 -1.84
CA ILE A 70 3.29 10.62 -2.49
C ILE A 70 3.53 10.49 -3.99
N VAL A 71 3.29 9.29 -4.53
CA VAL A 71 3.35 9.01 -5.96
C VAL A 71 1.95 8.69 -6.46
N GLU A 72 1.61 9.21 -7.63
CA GLU A 72 0.35 8.90 -8.29
C GLU A 72 0.52 7.86 -9.39
N ALA A 73 -0.44 6.94 -9.51
CA ALA A 73 -0.44 5.88 -10.51
C ALA A 73 -1.86 5.55 -11.00
N ALA A 74 -1.94 4.82 -12.12
CA ALA A 74 -3.20 4.47 -12.74
C ALA A 74 -3.99 3.40 -11.95
N HIS A 75 -5.31 3.59 -11.93
CA HIS A 75 -6.31 2.65 -11.41
C HIS A 75 -7.58 2.78 -12.27
N PRO A 76 -8.27 1.68 -12.66
CA PRO A 76 -8.10 0.30 -12.18
C PRO A 76 -7.07 -0.53 -12.95
N VAL A 77 -6.56 -0.04 -14.09
CA VAL A 77 -5.56 -0.74 -14.91
C VAL A 77 -4.16 -0.19 -14.58
N PRO A 78 -3.17 -1.04 -14.23
CA PRO A 78 -1.83 -0.58 -13.86
C PRO A 78 -1.05 0.08 -15.00
N ASP A 79 -0.30 1.12 -14.66
CA ASP A 79 0.64 1.82 -15.54
C ASP A 79 2.10 1.65 -15.11
N ASP A 80 2.99 2.42 -15.72
CA ASP A 80 4.43 2.36 -15.47
C ASP A 80 4.81 3.07 -14.16
N SER A 81 4.12 4.17 -13.82
CA SER A 81 4.30 4.88 -12.55
C SER A 81 4.11 3.94 -11.36
N GLY A 82 3.00 3.17 -11.34
CA GLY A 82 2.74 2.20 -10.27
C GLY A 82 3.76 1.06 -10.23
N THR A 83 4.34 0.68 -11.36
CA THR A 83 5.39 -0.35 -11.43
C THR A 83 6.71 0.16 -10.84
N LYS A 84 7.13 1.37 -11.23
CA LYS A 84 8.32 2.04 -10.70
C LYS A 84 8.20 2.30 -9.20
N ALA A 85 7.04 2.82 -8.76
CA ALA A 85 6.76 3.06 -7.34
C ALA A 85 6.81 1.76 -6.53
N ALA A 86 6.25 0.66 -7.05
CA ALA A 86 6.31 -0.64 -6.40
C ALA A 86 7.75 -1.20 -6.29
N ALA A 87 8.59 -0.98 -7.30
CA ALA A 87 10.02 -1.36 -7.25
C ALA A 87 10.77 -0.56 -6.18
N ARG A 88 10.54 0.77 -6.12
CA ARG A 88 11.11 1.65 -5.10
C ARG A 88 10.66 1.26 -3.69
N MET A 89 9.37 0.97 -3.52
CA MET A 89 8.81 0.52 -2.24
C MET A 89 9.47 -0.79 -1.77
N LEU A 90 9.69 -1.74 -2.68
CA LEU A 90 10.42 -2.97 -2.36
C LEU A 90 11.87 -2.68 -1.96
N ALA A 91 12.54 -1.71 -2.58
CA ALA A 91 13.90 -1.33 -2.22
C ALA A 91 13.96 -0.68 -0.82
N VAL A 92 13.02 0.20 -0.51
CA VAL A 92 12.95 0.94 0.77
C VAL A 92 12.73 0.00 1.97
N VAL A 93 11.98 -1.10 1.78
CA VAL A 93 11.75 -2.06 2.88
C VAL A 93 12.86 -3.10 3.02
N LYS A 94 13.87 -3.16 2.14
CA LYS A 94 14.95 -4.15 2.25
C LYS A 94 16.04 -3.69 3.21
N GLY A 95 16.72 -4.65 3.84
CA GLY A 95 17.91 -4.40 4.67
C GLY A 95 17.60 -3.66 5.97
N LEU A 96 16.37 -3.79 6.47
CA LEU A 96 15.96 -3.24 7.76
C LEU A 96 16.47 -4.12 8.91
N ALA A 97 16.60 -3.54 10.10
CA ALA A 97 17.02 -4.26 11.30
C ALA A 97 15.83 -4.64 12.20
N THR A 98 16.05 -5.51 13.19
CA THR A 98 15.02 -5.96 14.15
C THR A 98 14.40 -4.83 14.97
N ASN A 99 15.11 -3.72 15.10
CA ASN A 99 14.67 -2.52 15.79
C ASN A 99 13.97 -1.52 14.87
N ASP A 100 13.91 -1.74 13.57
CA ASP A 100 13.15 -0.91 12.61
C ASP A 100 11.66 -1.33 12.58
N LEU A 101 10.80 -0.41 12.15
CA LEU A 101 9.36 -0.62 11.96
C LEU A 101 8.96 -0.24 10.54
N VAL A 102 8.21 -1.12 9.88
CA VAL A 102 7.43 -0.79 8.68
C VAL A 102 5.96 -0.61 9.04
N VAL A 103 5.40 0.53 8.69
CA VAL A 103 3.95 0.79 8.77
C VAL A 103 3.36 0.75 7.36
N ALA A 104 2.51 -0.23 7.09
CA ALA A 104 1.83 -0.39 5.81
C ALA A 104 0.42 0.24 5.85
N LEU A 105 0.22 1.35 5.14
CA LEU A 105 -1.06 2.06 5.01
C LEU A 105 -1.82 1.56 3.76
N ILE A 106 -2.80 0.70 3.95
CA ILE A 106 -3.49 0.01 2.85
C ILE A 106 -4.95 0.44 2.77
N SER A 107 -5.43 0.71 1.55
CA SER A 107 -6.85 0.87 1.27
C SER A 107 -7.21 0.29 -0.10
N GLY A 108 -8.50 0.29 -0.42
CA GLY A 108 -9.02 -0.19 -1.70
C GLY A 108 -8.25 0.35 -2.91
N GLY A 109 -8.04 -0.49 -3.92
CA GLY A 109 -7.34 -0.14 -5.16
C GLY A 109 -5.82 -0.37 -5.17
N GLY A 110 -5.20 -0.71 -4.03
CA GLY A 110 -3.74 -0.98 -3.95
C GLY A 110 -3.25 -2.07 -4.92
N SER A 111 -4.13 -2.99 -5.30
CA SER A 111 -3.84 -4.07 -6.23
C SER A 111 -3.43 -3.58 -7.64
N ALA A 112 -4.04 -2.50 -8.12
CA ALA A 112 -3.68 -1.87 -9.40
C ALA A 112 -2.49 -0.92 -9.27
N LEU A 113 -2.47 -0.15 -8.18
CA LEU A 113 -1.46 0.88 -7.91
C LEU A 113 -0.06 0.31 -7.68
N LEU A 114 0.07 -0.89 -7.08
CA LEU A 114 1.35 -1.55 -6.81
C LEU A 114 1.55 -2.79 -7.68
N SER A 115 2.02 -2.61 -8.93
CA SER A 115 2.05 -3.68 -9.92
C SER A 115 3.45 -4.22 -10.29
N LEU A 116 4.33 -4.50 -9.31
CA LEU A 116 5.64 -5.10 -9.61
C LEU A 116 5.54 -6.59 -10.05
N PRO A 117 5.95 -6.96 -11.30
CA PRO A 117 5.97 -8.36 -11.76
C PRO A 117 6.91 -9.24 -10.94
N ALA A 118 6.67 -10.55 -10.93
CA ALA A 118 7.65 -11.49 -10.40
C ALA A 118 8.86 -11.60 -11.35
N PRO A 119 10.04 -12.07 -10.86
CA PRO A 119 11.19 -12.33 -11.74
C PRO A 119 10.80 -13.24 -12.91
N GLY A 120 11.27 -12.90 -14.11
CA GLY A 120 10.95 -13.65 -15.34
C GLY A 120 9.60 -13.31 -15.98
N ILE A 121 8.82 -12.39 -15.40
CA ILE A 121 7.53 -11.93 -15.98
C ILE A 121 7.68 -10.50 -16.48
N SER A 122 7.33 -10.24 -17.73
CA SER A 122 7.31 -8.88 -18.28
C SER A 122 6.15 -8.05 -17.70
N VAL A 123 6.26 -6.73 -17.75
CA VAL A 123 5.18 -5.83 -17.33
C VAL A 123 3.96 -6.01 -18.24
N GLU A 124 4.21 -6.24 -19.53
CA GLU A 124 3.25 -6.46 -20.59
C GLU A 124 2.43 -7.73 -20.33
N ASP A 125 3.08 -8.86 -20.03
CA ASP A 125 2.41 -10.13 -19.73
C ASP A 125 1.52 -9.99 -18.50
N LYS A 126 2.03 -9.35 -17.45
CA LYS A 126 1.25 -9.13 -16.23
C LYS A 126 0.03 -8.24 -16.46
N ARG A 127 0.16 -7.21 -17.30
CA ARG A 127 -0.97 -6.35 -17.72
C ARG A 127 -1.97 -7.14 -18.56
N ALA A 128 -1.50 -7.98 -19.47
CA ALA A 128 -2.35 -8.84 -20.30
C ALA A 128 -3.20 -9.79 -19.44
N VAL A 129 -2.57 -10.50 -18.48
CA VAL A 129 -3.29 -11.36 -17.53
C VAL A 129 -4.27 -10.56 -16.68
N SER A 130 -3.88 -9.38 -16.18
CA SER A 130 -4.78 -8.54 -15.37
C SER A 130 -6.03 -8.11 -16.15
N ARG A 131 -5.88 -7.75 -17.43
CA ARG A 131 -7.02 -7.43 -18.31
C ARG A 131 -7.89 -8.64 -18.61
N ALA A 132 -7.28 -9.81 -18.84
CA ALA A 132 -8.01 -11.05 -19.09
C ALA A 132 -8.85 -11.47 -17.86
N LEU A 133 -8.27 -11.39 -16.65
CA LEU A 133 -8.97 -11.68 -15.39
C LEU A 133 -10.15 -10.72 -15.15
N LEU A 134 -9.99 -9.43 -15.45
CA LEU A 134 -11.09 -8.46 -15.32
C LEU A 134 -12.23 -8.75 -16.31
N LYS A 135 -11.91 -9.27 -17.50
CA LYS A 135 -12.90 -9.62 -18.53
C LYS A 135 -13.57 -10.97 -18.30
N SER A 136 -12.99 -11.86 -17.49
CA SER A 136 -13.48 -13.23 -17.33
C SER A 136 -14.71 -13.34 -16.43
N GLY A 137 -15.03 -12.30 -15.65
CA GLY A 137 -16.11 -12.36 -14.65
C GLY A 137 -15.79 -13.29 -13.47
N ALA A 138 -14.54 -13.70 -13.31
CA ALA A 138 -14.13 -14.56 -12.19
C ALA A 138 -14.32 -13.84 -10.84
N PRO A 139 -14.64 -14.59 -9.76
CA PRO A 139 -14.68 -14.04 -8.40
C PRO A 139 -13.37 -13.32 -8.03
N ILE A 140 -13.48 -12.25 -7.23
CA ILE A 140 -12.32 -11.44 -6.81
C ILE A 140 -11.26 -12.27 -6.06
N SER A 141 -11.67 -13.28 -5.30
CA SER A 141 -10.81 -14.24 -4.62
C SER A 141 -9.90 -14.98 -5.60
N ASP A 142 -10.45 -15.44 -6.72
CA ASP A 142 -9.78 -16.27 -7.71
C ASP A 142 -8.81 -15.42 -8.53
N MET A 143 -9.25 -14.22 -8.92
CA MET A 143 -8.40 -13.23 -9.55
C MET A 143 -7.20 -12.89 -8.64
N ASN A 144 -7.42 -12.67 -7.35
CA ASN A 144 -6.35 -12.39 -6.40
C ASN A 144 -5.42 -13.59 -6.19
N CYS A 145 -5.95 -14.82 -6.26
CA CYS A 145 -5.17 -16.05 -6.21
C CYS A 145 -4.16 -16.14 -7.35
N VAL A 146 -4.55 -15.81 -8.58
CA VAL A 146 -3.62 -15.76 -9.72
C VAL A 146 -2.66 -14.58 -9.57
N ARG A 147 -3.18 -13.37 -9.34
CA ARG A 147 -2.38 -12.13 -9.31
C ARG A 147 -1.27 -12.13 -8.27
N LYS A 148 -1.47 -12.79 -7.11
CA LYS A 148 -0.41 -12.90 -6.11
C LYS A 148 0.77 -13.72 -6.60
N HIS A 149 0.58 -14.76 -7.42
CA HIS A 149 1.68 -15.58 -7.94
C HIS A 149 2.51 -14.86 -9.02
N LEU A 150 1.92 -13.88 -9.69
CA LEU A 150 2.56 -13.10 -10.75
C LEU A 150 3.23 -11.81 -10.24
N SER A 151 3.46 -11.68 -8.93
CA SER A 151 3.97 -10.44 -8.35
C SER A 151 5.11 -10.68 -7.36
N ALA A 152 6.13 -9.81 -7.44
CA ALA A 152 7.24 -9.79 -6.51
C ALA A 152 6.89 -9.26 -5.11
N ILE A 153 5.76 -8.54 -4.95
CA ILE A 153 5.43 -7.85 -3.68
C ILE A 153 4.11 -8.29 -3.05
N LYS A 154 3.18 -8.84 -3.84
CA LYS A 154 1.89 -9.33 -3.31
C LYS A 154 2.04 -10.69 -2.62
N GLY A 155 1.01 -11.12 -1.90
CA GLY A 155 1.02 -12.40 -1.19
C GLY A 155 2.02 -12.44 -0.04
N GLY A 156 2.12 -11.34 0.72
CA GLY A 156 3.04 -11.23 1.86
C GLY A 156 4.50 -10.95 1.49
N ARG A 157 4.89 -10.95 0.21
CA ARG A 157 6.29 -10.81 -0.21
C ARG A 157 6.93 -9.47 0.13
N LEU A 158 6.16 -8.38 0.12
CA LEU A 158 6.67 -7.08 0.58
C LEU A 158 7.01 -7.09 2.07
N ALA A 159 6.15 -7.69 2.89
CA ALA A 159 6.40 -7.86 4.32
C ALA A 159 7.58 -8.82 4.58
N ALA A 160 7.70 -9.89 3.79
CA ALA A 160 8.84 -10.80 3.87
C ALA A 160 10.15 -10.09 3.52
N ALA A 161 10.15 -9.17 2.55
CA ALA A 161 11.32 -8.36 2.21
C ALA A 161 11.73 -7.38 3.33
N ALA A 162 10.79 -7.02 4.22
CA ALA A 162 11.03 -6.19 5.39
C ALA A 162 11.72 -6.92 6.54
N HIS A 163 11.73 -8.25 6.54
CA HIS A 163 12.35 -9.03 7.60
C HIS A 163 13.85 -8.68 7.74
N PRO A 164 14.38 -8.50 8.97
CA PRO A 164 13.75 -8.78 10.27
C PRO A 164 12.91 -7.66 10.92
N ALA A 165 12.66 -6.54 10.26
CA ALA A 165 11.85 -5.47 10.85
C ALA A 165 10.40 -5.91 11.11
N ARG A 166 9.81 -5.35 12.17
CA ARG A 166 8.38 -5.54 12.45
C ARG A 166 7.56 -4.83 11.38
N VAL A 167 6.49 -5.47 10.89
CA VAL A 167 5.53 -4.87 9.97
C VAL A 167 4.18 -4.72 10.66
N VAL A 168 3.63 -3.52 10.66
CA VAL A 168 2.27 -3.21 11.15
C VAL A 168 1.45 -2.70 9.98
N SER A 169 0.32 -3.36 9.68
CA SER A 169 -0.59 -2.91 8.62
C SER A 169 -1.79 -2.19 9.22
N LEU A 170 -2.04 -0.97 8.76
CA LEU A 170 -3.27 -0.22 9.05
C LEU A 170 -4.10 -0.20 7.77
N VAL A 171 -5.28 -0.80 7.83
CA VAL A 171 -6.10 -1.10 6.64
C VAL A 171 -7.45 -0.40 6.75
N ILE A 172 -7.85 0.31 5.69
CA ILE A 172 -9.23 0.74 5.47
C ILE A 172 -9.81 -0.17 4.38
N SER A 173 -10.63 -1.14 4.78
CA SER A 173 -11.21 -2.12 3.84
C SER A 173 -12.45 -1.58 3.15
N ASP A 174 -12.52 -1.78 1.82
CA ASP A 174 -13.73 -1.61 1.01
C ASP A 174 -14.33 -2.98 0.59
N VAL A 175 -13.94 -4.07 1.27
CA VAL A 175 -14.40 -5.45 1.00
C VAL A 175 -15.36 -5.90 2.13
N PRO A 176 -16.57 -6.39 1.81
CA PRO A 176 -17.48 -6.94 2.82
C PRO A 176 -16.86 -8.13 3.56
N GLY A 177 -16.92 -8.11 4.89
CA GLY A 177 -16.32 -9.15 5.75
C GLY A 177 -14.83 -8.96 6.06
N ASP A 178 -14.30 -7.77 5.71
CA ASP A 178 -12.91 -7.29 5.78
C ASP A 178 -11.94 -7.81 4.70
#